data_AF-A0A0F6I999-F1
#
_entry.id   AF-A0A0F6I999-F1
#
_cell.length_a   1.000
_cell.length_b   1.000
_cell.length_c   1.000
_cell.angle_alpha   90.00
_cell.angle_beta   90.00
_cell.angle_gamma   90.00
#
_symmetry.space_group_name_H-M   'P 1'
#
loop_
_entity.id
_entity.type
_entity.pdbx_description
1 polymer ?
#
loop_
_entity_poly.entity_id
_entity_poly.type
_entity_poly.pdbx_seq_one_letter_code
_entity_poly.pdbx_strand_id
1 'polypeptide(L)'
;MKKTDKEDSLKIARLIQRHPIEELPTVPIPNDEEEDNRRLCTEQENWTRKLTQSKNRLHSLFTQAGLTHITKKHLRTKANREISVALLPSRYQKEAERILKVLDLVEQNLKLIEEEIKEALKKNKAYAQTIMSMPGVGMITSLAIMSYMGNCKRFSSAKQAAYYVGLVPRVDISGDSAYYGRIVNRGCHSIRRVIVQAAWSLVRCQYG
;
A
#
# COMPACT_ATOMS: atom_id res chain seq x y z
N MET A 1 7.38 -14.03 26.82
CA MET A 1 7.16 -14.97 25.69
C MET A 1 8.31 -14.81 24.72
N LYS A 2 9.15 -15.83 24.52
CA LYS A 2 10.28 -15.77 23.57
C LYS A 2 9.76 -16.20 22.18
N LYS A 3 9.59 -15.24 21.28
CA LYS A 3 9.13 -15.50 19.91
C LYS A 3 10.31 -16.04 19.10
N THR A 4 10.41 -17.37 18.98
CA THR A 4 11.45 -18.06 18.20
C THR A 4 10.79 -19.08 17.28
N ASP A 5 11.33 -19.27 16.08
CA ASP A 5 10.74 -20.17 15.08
C ASP A 5 10.56 -21.59 15.64
N LYS A 6 11.49 -22.07 16.45
CA LYS A 6 11.40 -23.37 17.12
C LYS A 6 10.20 -23.47 18.07
N GLU A 7 9.94 -22.45 18.89
CA GLU A 7 8.78 -22.44 19.79
C GLU A 7 7.45 -22.28 19.02
N ASP A 8 7.45 -21.51 17.94
CA ASP A 8 6.27 -21.29 17.10
C ASP A 8 5.90 -22.57 16.32
N SER A 9 6.88 -23.26 15.71
CA SER A 9 6.66 -24.57 15.08
C SER A 9 6.15 -25.62 16.07
N LEU A 10 6.69 -25.66 17.29
CA LEU A 10 6.23 -26.58 18.33
C LEU A 10 4.79 -26.26 18.79
N LYS A 11 4.42 -24.99 18.87
CA LYS A 11 3.02 -24.58 19.14
C LYS A 11 2.09 -25.03 18.02
N ILE A 12 2.45 -24.84 16.76
CA ILE A 12 1.64 -25.28 15.62
C ILE A 12 1.48 -26.81 15.65
N ALA A 13 2.56 -27.56 15.88
CA ALA A 13 2.50 -29.02 15.99
C ALA A 13 1.55 -29.48 17.12
N ARG A 14 1.60 -28.81 18.29
CA ARG A 14 0.67 -29.09 19.40
C ARG A 14 -0.77 -28.73 19.07
N LEU A 15 -1.02 -27.67 18.30
CA LEU A 15 -2.37 -27.30 17.87
C LEU A 15 -2.93 -28.36 16.91
N ILE A 16 -2.14 -28.81 15.93
CA ILE A 16 -2.52 -29.86 14.98
C ILE A 16 -2.80 -31.19 15.70
N GLN A 17 -2.01 -31.53 16.73
CA GLN A 17 -2.22 -32.75 17.50
C GLN A 17 -3.50 -32.72 18.36
N ARG A 18 -3.88 -31.54 18.86
CA ARG A 18 -4.96 -31.39 19.84
C ARG A 18 -6.32 -31.12 19.22
N HIS A 19 -6.35 -30.45 18.07
CA HIS A 19 -7.59 -30.06 17.41
C HIS A 19 -7.78 -30.86 16.12
N PRO A 20 -8.98 -31.38 15.86
CA PRO A 20 -9.32 -31.93 14.56
C PRO A 20 -9.12 -30.87 13.46
N ILE A 21 -8.82 -31.32 12.24
CA ILE A 21 -8.48 -30.43 11.11
C ILE A 21 -9.60 -29.42 10.84
N GLU A 22 -10.85 -29.82 11.08
CA GLU A 22 -12.05 -29.01 10.92
C GLU A 22 -12.13 -27.83 11.91
N GLU A 23 -11.46 -27.92 13.06
CA GLU A 23 -11.38 -26.84 14.06
C GLU A 23 -10.20 -25.88 13.80
N LEU A 24 -9.27 -26.26 12.93
CA LEU A 24 -8.13 -25.40 12.60
C LEU A 24 -8.54 -24.28 11.65
N PRO A 25 -8.04 -23.05 11.85
CA PRO A 25 -8.34 -21.95 10.95
C PRO A 25 -7.73 -22.21 9.57
N THR A 26 -8.57 -22.42 8.57
CA THR A 26 -8.13 -22.56 7.18
C THR A 26 -7.91 -21.20 6.53
N VAL A 27 -6.77 -21.02 5.86
CA VAL A 27 -6.49 -19.81 5.07
C VAL A 27 -6.59 -20.17 3.59
N PRO A 28 -7.45 -19.49 2.81
CA PRO A 28 -7.51 -19.71 1.37
C PRO A 28 -6.20 -19.28 0.72
N ILE A 29 -5.63 -20.18 -0.08
CA ILE A 29 -4.42 -19.94 -0.85
C ILE A 29 -4.81 -19.16 -2.11
N PRO A 30 -4.11 -18.05 -2.44
CA PRO A 30 -4.34 -17.36 -3.70
C PRO A 30 -4.09 -18.27 -4.89
N ASN A 31 -4.87 -18.10 -5.96
CA ASN A 31 -4.51 -18.67 -7.25
C ASN A 31 -3.39 -17.86 -7.91
N ASP A 32 -2.80 -18.39 -8.98
CA ASP A 32 -1.67 -17.78 -9.67
C ASP A 32 -1.96 -16.35 -10.15
N GLU A 33 -3.18 -16.10 -10.67
CA GLU A 33 -3.58 -14.76 -11.10
C GLU A 33 -3.69 -13.78 -9.92
N GLU A 34 -4.26 -14.20 -8.80
CA GLU A 34 -4.30 -13.40 -7.57
C GLU A 34 -2.89 -13.11 -7.06
N GLU A 35 -1.98 -14.08 -7.08
CA GLU A 35 -0.60 -13.91 -6.61
C GLU A 35 0.21 -12.99 -7.53
N ASP A 36 0.10 -13.14 -8.84
CA ASP A 36 0.73 -12.23 -9.81
C ASP A 36 0.21 -10.79 -9.66
N ASN A 37 -1.10 -10.63 -9.47
CA ASN A 37 -1.67 -9.31 -9.20
C ASN A 37 -1.18 -8.73 -7.86
N ARG A 38 -1.02 -9.55 -6.81
CA ARG A 38 -0.43 -9.11 -5.52
C ARG A 38 1.01 -8.66 -5.70
N ARG A 39 1.82 -9.41 -6.46
CA ARG A 39 3.20 -9.05 -6.79
C ARG A 39 3.26 -7.71 -7.51
N LEU A 40 2.39 -7.50 -8.50
CA LEU A 40 2.30 -6.25 -9.25
C LEU A 40 1.91 -5.07 -8.34
N CYS A 41 0.94 -5.25 -7.43
CA CYS A 41 0.60 -4.26 -6.42
C CYS A 41 1.78 -3.92 -5.49
N THR A 42 2.52 -4.92 -5.04
CA THR A 42 3.71 -4.73 -4.18
C THR A 42 4.83 -4.03 -4.93
N GLU A 43 5.04 -4.35 -6.21
CA GLU A 43 6.00 -3.67 -7.06
C GLU A 43 5.65 -2.19 -7.22
N GLN A 44 4.39 -1.88 -7.56
CA GLN A 44 3.88 -0.51 -7.66
C GLN A 44 4.14 0.28 -6.35
N GLU A 45 3.89 -0.34 -5.21
CA GLU A 45 4.12 0.25 -3.90
C GLU A 45 5.61 0.58 -3.69
N ASN A 46 6.50 -0.35 -4.05
CA ASN A 46 7.94 -0.20 -3.91
C ASN A 46 8.47 0.94 -4.77
N TRP A 47 8.03 1.04 -6.02
CA TRP A 47 8.42 2.14 -6.92
C TRP A 47 7.86 3.48 -6.46
N THR A 48 6.63 3.52 -5.95
CA THR A 48 6.06 4.73 -5.35
C THR A 48 6.88 5.20 -4.15
N ARG A 49 7.33 4.27 -3.30
CA ARG A 49 8.21 4.58 -2.16
C ARG A 49 9.55 5.15 -2.64
N LYS A 50 10.18 4.55 -3.66
CA LYS A 50 11.42 5.06 -4.27
C LYS A 50 11.21 6.48 -4.81
N LEU A 51 10.08 6.74 -5.48
CA LEU A 51 9.75 8.08 -5.98
C LEU A 51 9.69 9.12 -4.85
N THR A 52 9.00 8.80 -3.76
CA THR A 52 8.90 9.69 -2.59
C THR A 52 10.28 9.90 -1.95
N GLN A 53 11.09 8.86 -1.80
CA GLN A 53 12.43 8.96 -1.23
C GLN A 53 13.34 9.86 -2.08
N SER A 54 13.37 9.66 -3.40
CA SER A 54 14.17 10.49 -4.32
C SER A 54 13.72 11.95 -4.32
N LYS A 55 12.40 12.21 -4.26
CA LYS A 55 11.86 13.58 -4.12
C LYS A 55 12.26 14.23 -2.79
N ASN A 56 12.21 13.48 -1.69
CA ASN A 56 12.63 13.98 -0.39
C ASN A 56 14.15 14.25 -0.36
N ARG A 57 14.96 13.40 -0.99
CA ARG A 57 16.40 13.61 -1.12
C ARG A 57 16.71 14.87 -1.91
N LEU A 58 16.05 15.06 -3.06
CA LEU A 58 16.18 16.28 -3.85
C LEU A 58 15.78 17.51 -3.02
N HIS A 59 14.65 17.46 -2.33
CA HIS A 59 14.19 18.53 -1.45
C HIS A 59 15.21 18.87 -0.35
N SER A 60 15.89 17.85 0.21
CA SER A 60 16.87 18.07 1.26
C SER A 60 18.08 18.90 0.79
N LEU A 61 18.47 18.82 -0.48
CA LEU A 61 19.54 19.65 -1.05
C LEU A 61 19.18 21.14 -1.02
N PHE A 62 17.93 21.49 -1.32
CA PHE A 62 17.45 22.87 -1.20
C PHE A 62 17.49 23.37 0.24
N THR A 63 17.08 22.53 1.19
CA THR A 63 17.19 22.85 2.62
C THR A 63 18.63 23.08 3.05
N GLN A 64 19.57 22.23 2.63
CA GLN A 64 21.01 22.37 2.90
C GLN A 64 21.65 23.58 2.18
N ALA A 65 21.05 24.05 1.09
CA ALA A 65 21.47 25.26 0.39
C ALA A 65 20.90 26.54 1.00
N GLY A 66 20.02 26.45 2.02
CA GLY A 66 19.31 27.59 2.60
C GLY A 66 18.09 28.07 1.79
N LEU A 67 17.70 27.33 0.73
CA LEU A 67 16.58 27.67 -0.15
C LEU A 67 15.25 27.13 0.38
N THR A 68 14.84 27.60 1.57
CA THR A 68 13.65 27.09 2.29
C THR A 68 12.32 27.43 1.63
N HIS A 69 12.28 28.44 0.75
CA HIS A 69 11.11 28.79 -0.05
C HIS A 69 10.77 27.72 -1.12
N ILE A 70 11.75 26.89 -1.51
CA ILE A 70 11.54 25.77 -2.44
C ILE A 70 10.85 24.63 -1.71
N THR A 71 9.52 24.65 -1.72
CA THR A 71 8.70 23.55 -1.18
C THR A 71 8.57 22.36 -2.14
N LYS A 72 8.09 21.22 -1.63
CA LYS A 72 7.78 20.01 -2.43
C LYS A 72 6.81 20.25 -3.60
N LYS A 73 6.00 21.31 -3.56
CA LYS A 73 5.11 21.68 -4.69
C LYS A 73 5.91 22.04 -5.94
N HIS A 74 7.05 22.70 -5.78
CA HIS A 74 7.98 23.03 -6.87
C HIS A 74 8.72 21.80 -7.42
N LEU A 75 8.67 20.66 -6.71
CA LEU A 75 9.33 19.42 -7.14
C LEU A 75 8.33 18.39 -7.69
N ARG A 76 7.09 18.80 -7.96
CA ARG A 76 6.00 17.89 -8.35
C ARG A 76 6.20 17.33 -9.75
N THR A 77 6.45 18.18 -10.74
CA THR A 77 6.61 17.81 -12.16
C THR A 77 8.08 17.80 -12.56
N LYS A 78 8.41 17.08 -13.64
CA LYS A 78 9.78 17.05 -14.19
C LYS A 78 10.28 18.47 -14.51
N ALA A 79 9.50 19.23 -15.28
CA ALA A 79 9.84 20.60 -15.66
C ALA A 79 10.11 21.50 -14.44
N ASN A 80 9.26 21.45 -13.41
CA ASN A 80 9.46 22.30 -12.22
C ASN A 80 10.73 21.90 -11.44
N ARG A 81 11.10 20.61 -11.43
CA ARG A 81 12.34 20.15 -10.79
C ARG A 81 13.56 20.67 -11.53
N GLU A 82 13.56 20.65 -12.86
CA GLU A 82 14.67 21.17 -13.68
C GLU A 82 14.88 22.68 -13.43
N ILE A 83 13.77 23.45 -13.43
CA ILE A 83 13.80 24.88 -13.07
C ILE A 83 14.34 25.09 -11.65
N SER A 84 13.85 24.31 -10.68
CA SER A 84 14.26 24.45 -9.29
C SER A 84 15.75 24.11 -9.12
N VAL A 85 16.22 23.04 -9.76
CA VAL A 85 17.62 22.60 -9.66
C VAL A 85 18.59 23.64 -10.20
N ALA A 86 18.21 24.42 -11.22
CA ALA A 86 19.02 25.53 -11.72
C ALA A 86 19.33 26.60 -10.65
N LEU A 87 18.50 26.71 -9.59
CA LEU A 87 18.71 27.64 -8.48
C LEU A 87 19.75 27.15 -7.46
N LEU A 88 20.15 25.86 -7.50
CA LEU A 88 21.09 25.32 -6.53
C LEU A 88 22.52 25.85 -6.76
N PRO A 89 23.26 26.14 -5.68
CA PRO A 89 24.69 26.41 -5.77
C PRO A 89 25.46 25.28 -6.45
N SER A 90 26.53 25.61 -7.17
CA SER A 90 27.37 24.68 -7.96
C SER A 90 27.76 23.39 -7.19
N ARG A 91 28.05 23.49 -5.90
CA ARG A 91 28.41 22.34 -5.05
C ARG A 91 27.34 21.23 -4.97
N TYR A 92 26.06 21.56 -5.16
CA TYR A 92 24.95 20.59 -5.12
C TYR A 92 24.45 20.16 -6.50
N GLN A 93 24.81 20.88 -7.58
CA GLN A 93 24.29 20.65 -8.93
C GLN A 93 24.51 19.22 -9.40
N LYS A 94 25.75 18.70 -9.29
CA LYS A 94 26.08 17.33 -9.72
C LYS A 94 25.32 16.24 -8.95
N GLU A 95 25.00 16.46 -7.67
CA GLU A 95 24.16 15.51 -6.93
C GLU A 95 22.69 15.61 -7.36
N ALA A 96 22.17 16.84 -7.51
CA ALA A 96 20.81 17.07 -7.95
C ALA A 96 20.54 16.46 -9.34
N GLU A 97 21.43 16.65 -10.32
CA GLU A 97 21.34 16.06 -11.66
C GLU A 97 21.27 14.53 -11.62
N ARG A 98 22.08 13.88 -10.78
CA ARG A 98 22.02 12.42 -10.59
C ARG A 98 20.69 11.98 -10.00
N ILE A 99 20.15 12.73 -9.03
CA ILE A 99 18.83 12.46 -8.47
C ILE A 99 17.71 12.65 -9.51
N LEU A 100 17.81 13.65 -10.40
CA LEU A 100 16.85 13.85 -11.49
C LEU A 100 16.83 12.63 -12.43
N LYS A 101 18.00 12.09 -12.81
CA LYS A 101 18.08 10.88 -13.63
C LYS A 101 17.39 9.67 -12.97
N VAL A 102 17.58 9.50 -11.65
CA VAL A 102 16.90 8.44 -10.90
C VAL A 102 15.39 8.67 -10.87
N LEU A 103 14.95 9.91 -10.66
CA LEU A 103 13.52 10.25 -10.67
C LEU A 103 12.88 9.94 -12.02
N ASP A 104 13.55 10.27 -13.12
CA ASP A 104 13.06 9.97 -14.47
C ASP A 104 12.87 8.47 -14.68
N LEU A 105 13.85 7.65 -14.30
CA LEU A 105 13.76 6.19 -14.40
C LEU A 105 12.64 5.63 -13.53
N VAL A 106 12.50 6.11 -12.30
CA VAL A 106 11.42 5.66 -11.40
C VAL A 106 10.04 6.02 -11.97
N GLU A 107 9.88 7.22 -12.53
CA GLU A 107 8.62 7.66 -13.14
C GLU A 107 8.29 6.88 -14.43
N GLN A 108 9.31 6.51 -15.22
CA GLN A 108 9.12 5.63 -16.37
C GLN A 108 8.66 4.23 -15.96
N ASN A 109 9.32 3.61 -14.97
CA ASN A 109 8.93 2.29 -14.47
C ASN A 109 7.51 2.32 -13.89
N LEU A 110 7.15 3.36 -13.14
CA LEU A 110 5.78 3.52 -12.63
C LEU A 110 4.74 3.55 -13.75
N LYS A 111 5.02 4.24 -14.86
CA LYS A 111 4.11 4.26 -16.02
C LYS A 111 3.95 2.87 -16.64
N LEU A 112 5.03 2.11 -16.78
CA LEU A 112 4.97 0.74 -17.31
C LEU A 112 4.10 -0.16 -16.41
N ILE A 113 4.33 -0.10 -15.10
CA ILE A 113 3.53 -0.83 -14.12
C ILE A 113 2.06 -0.39 -14.14
N GLU A 114 1.78 0.91 -14.32
CA GLU A 114 0.40 1.40 -14.46
C GLU A 114 -0.30 0.82 -15.71
N GLU A 115 0.40 0.63 -16.82
CA GLU A 115 -0.15 -0.07 -17.99
C GLU A 115 -0.37 -1.56 -17.73
N GLU A 116 0.56 -2.25 -17.06
CA GLU A 116 0.36 -3.65 -16.67
C GLU A 116 -0.84 -3.83 -15.74
N ILE A 117 -1.04 -2.91 -14.79
CA ILE A 117 -2.22 -2.90 -13.91
C ILE A 117 -3.50 -2.72 -14.74
N LYS A 118 -3.50 -1.82 -15.74
CA LYS A 118 -4.65 -1.64 -16.63
C LYS A 118 -4.97 -2.93 -17.38
N GLU A 119 -3.96 -3.60 -17.93
CA GLU A 119 -4.15 -4.87 -18.64
C GLU A 119 -4.68 -5.97 -17.70
N ALA A 120 -4.14 -6.09 -16.48
CA ALA A 120 -4.63 -7.04 -15.48
C ALA A 120 -6.11 -6.83 -15.15
N LEU A 121 -6.54 -5.56 -15.00
CA LEU A 121 -7.93 -5.23 -14.73
C LEU A 121 -8.89 -5.56 -15.89
N LYS A 122 -8.41 -5.64 -17.13
CA LYS A 122 -9.26 -6.01 -18.29
C LYS A 122 -9.74 -7.46 -18.22
N LYS A 123 -8.95 -8.37 -17.63
CA LYS A 123 -9.30 -9.80 -17.49
C LYS A 123 -10.64 -9.99 -16.77
N ASN A 124 -10.94 -9.12 -15.81
CA ASN A 124 -12.16 -9.12 -15.02
C ASN A 124 -12.85 -7.74 -15.08
N LYS A 125 -13.00 -7.18 -16.30
CA LYS A 125 -13.43 -5.80 -16.53
C LYS A 125 -14.71 -5.40 -15.78
N ALA A 126 -15.75 -6.24 -15.83
CA ALA A 126 -17.02 -5.94 -15.17
C ALA A 126 -16.84 -5.79 -13.64
N TYR A 127 -16.11 -6.71 -13.01
CA TYR A 127 -15.84 -6.66 -11.58
C TYR A 127 -14.96 -5.47 -11.21
N ALA A 128 -13.91 -5.20 -12.00
CA ALA A 128 -13.05 -4.03 -11.83
C ALA A 128 -13.84 -2.71 -11.94
N GLN A 129 -14.80 -2.60 -12.87
CA GLN A 129 -15.68 -1.45 -13.02
C GLN A 129 -16.62 -1.27 -11.82
N THR A 130 -17.20 -2.37 -11.31
CA THR A 130 -18.01 -2.33 -10.08
C THR A 130 -17.19 -1.86 -8.89
N ILE A 131 -15.93 -2.27 -8.77
CA ILE A 131 -15.07 -1.82 -7.67
C ILE A 131 -14.68 -0.35 -7.84
N MET A 132 -14.31 0.07 -9.04
CA MET A 132 -13.91 1.46 -9.33
C MET A 132 -15.06 2.46 -9.32
N SER A 133 -16.33 2.00 -9.36
CA SER A 133 -17.48 2.91 -9.18
C SER A 133 -17.60 3.42 -7.74
N MET A 134 -16.94 2.76 -6.78
CA MET A 134 -16.88 3.23 -5.41
C MET A 134 -16.05 4.52 -5.30
N PRO A 135 -16.58 5.57 -4.68
CA PRO A 135 -15.85 6.83 -4.52
C PRO A 135 -14.48 6.66 -3.85
N GLY A 136 -13.44 7.27 -4.44
CA GLY A 136 -12.07 7.18 -3.96
C GLY A 136 -11.31 5.90 -4.36
N VAL A 137 -11.95 4.96 -5.06
CA VAL A 137 -11.31 3.71 -5.53
C VAL A 137 -10.84 3.88 -6.98
N GLY A 138 -9.52 3.84 -7.19
CA GLY A 138 -8.90 3.84 -8.52
C GLY A 138 -8.36 2.47 -8.92
N MET A 139 -7.66 2.41 -10.06
CA MET A 139 -7.12 1.17 -10.65
C MET A 139 -6.26 0.36 -9.67
N ILE A 140 -5.29 1.00 -9.00
CA ILE A 140 -4.38 0.34 -8.06
C ILE A 140 -5.16 -0.25 -6.86
N THR A 141 -6.08 0.54 -6.29
CA THR A 141 -6.93 0.07 -5.19
C THR A 141 -7.84 -1.06 -5.63
N SER A 142 -8.39 -0.98 -6.85
CA SER A 142 -9.24 -2.02 -7.43
C SER A 142 -8.49 -3.33 -7.58
N LEU A 143 -7.30 -3.31 -8.20
CA LEU A 143 -6.47 -4.51 -8.38
C LEU A 143 -6.09 -5.12 -7.02
N ALA A 144 -5.76 -4.29 -6.03
CA ALA A 144 -5.45 -4.75 -4.68
C ALA A 144 -6.67 -5.37 -3.99
N ILE A 145 -7.88 -4.80 -4.13
CA ILE A 145 -9.10 -5.41 -3.59
C ILE A 145 -9.34 -6.77 -4.23
N MET A 146 -9.31 -6.84 -5.57
CA MET A 146 -9.54 -8.08 -6.32
C MET A 146 -8.54 -9.17 -5.94
N SER A 147 -7.26 -8.83 -5.82
CA SER A 147 -6.18 -9.80 -5.58
C SER A 147 -6.05 -10.23 -4.12
N TYR A 148 -6.19 -9.31 -3.16
CA TYR A 148 -6.04 -9.63 -1.74
C TYR A 148 -7.32 -10.14 -1.09
N MET A 149 -8.51 -9.70 -1.54
CA MET A 149 -9.78 -10.22 -1.03
C MET A 149 -10.21 -11.48 -1.77
N GLY A 150 -9.81 -11.63 -3.05
CA GLY A 150 -10.26 -12.72 -3.91
C GLY A 150 -11.78 -12.75 -4.01
N ASN A 151 -12.36 -13.95 -3.99
CA ASN A 151 -13.82 -14.10 -3.91
C ASN A 151 -14.38 -13.57 -2.58
N CYS A 152 -15.06 -12.41 -2.63
CA CYS A 152 -15.67 -11.80 -1.45
C CYS A 152 -16.71 -12.68 -0.74
N LYS A 153 -17.29 -13.70 -1.42
CA LYS A 153 -18.22 -14.66 -0.78
C LYS A 153 -17.56 -15.54 0.28
N ARG A 154 -16.22 -15.57 0.33
CA ARG A 154 -15.48 -16.28 1.39
C ARG A 154 -15.64 -15.63 2.77
N PHE A 155 -16.07 -14.37 2.81
CA PHE A 155 -16.33 -13.66 4.06
C PHE A 155 -17.81 -13.82 4.43
N SER A 156 -18.08 -14.33 5.62
CA SER A 156 -19.44 -14.47 6.17
C SER A 156 -20.10 -13.13 6.46
N SER A 157 -19.32 -12.06 6.60
CA SER A 157 -19.83 -10.71 6.82
C SER A 157 -18.80 -9.63 6.44
N ALA A 158 -19.29 -8.40 6.24
CA ALA A 158 -18.44 -7.23 6.08
C ALA A 158 -17.50 -6.99 7.29
N LYS A 159 -17.94 -7.36 8.50
CA LYS A 159 -17.11 -7.29 9.72
C LYS A 159 -15.92 -8.25 9.64
N GLN A 160 -16.12 -9.45 9.09
CA GLN A 160 -15.04 -10.42 8.89
C GLN A 160 -14.04 -9.94 7.82
N ALA A 161 -14.53 -9.32 6.73
CA ALA A 161 -13.67 -8.69 5.74
C ALA A 161 -12.85 -7.54 6.34
N ALA A 162 -13.46 -6.67 7.14
CA ALA A 162 -12.76 -5.59 7.85
C ALA A 162 -11.71 -6.13 8.83
N TYR A 163 -11.99 -7.26 9.49
CA TYR A 163 -11.02 -7.95 10.36
C TYR A 163 -9.82 -8.47 9.55
N TYR A 164 -10.05 -9.12 8.41
CA TYR A 164 -9.00 -9.61 7.51
C TYR A 164 -8.08 -8.50 7.01
N VAL A 165 -8.66 -7.36 6.60
CA VAL A 165 -7.91 -6.16 6.22
C VAL A 165 -7.18 -5.58 7.44
N GLY A 166 -7.72 -5.73 8.64
CA GLY A 166 -7.18 -5.14 9.88
C GLY A 166 -7.64 -3.70 10.09
N LEU A 167 -8.87 -3.37 9.68
CA LEU A 167 -9.51 -2.08 9.93
C LEU A 167 -10.33 -2.05 11.22
N VAL A 168 -10.43 -3.18 11.92
CA VAL A 168 -11.14 -3.26 13.20
C VAL A 168 -10.27 -2.70 14.33
N PRO A 169 -10.87 -2.03 15.33
CA PRO A 169 -10.15 -1.60 16.52
C PRO A 169 -9.70 -2.82 17.34
N ARG A 170 -8.60 -2.67 18.07
CA ARG A 170 -8.26 -3.60 19.14
C ARG A 170 -9.33 -3.48 20.22
N VAL A 171 -9.83 -4.62 20.69
CA VAL A 171 -10.81 -4.68 21.77
C VAL A 171 -10.18 -5.44 22.94
N ASP A 172 -10.15 -4.82 24.11
CA ASP A 172 -9.77 -5.46 25.37
C ASP A 172 -11.03 -5.45 26.27
N ILE A 173 -11.63 -6.62 26.50
CA ILE A 173 -12.84 -6.80 27.34
C ILE A 173 -12.45 -7.59 28.59
N SER A 174 -12.82 -7.09 29.76
CA SER A 174 -12.65 -7.78 31.04
C SER A 174 -13.84 -7.50 31.96
N GLY A 175 -14.56 -8.55 32.37
CA GLY A 175 -15.80 -8.40 33.16
C GLY A 175 -16.80 -7.49 32.44
N ASP A 176 -17.29 -6.47 33.14
CA ASP A 176 -18.23 -5.48 32.61
C ASP A 176 -17.56 -4.30 31.87
N SER A 177 -16.23 -4.32 31.73
CA SER A 177 -15.48 -3.23 31.07
C SER A 177 -15.07 -3.62 29.66
N ALA A 178 -15.35 -2.74 28.69
CA ALA A 178 -14.91 -2.86 27.31
C ALA A 178 -14.09 -1.63 26.88
N TYR A 179 -12.85 -1.86 26.46
CA TYR A 179 -11.95 -0.83 25.94
C TYR A 179 -11.68 -1.03 24.45
N TYR A 180 -11.83 0.05 23.67
CA TYR A 180 -11.59 0.07 22.23
C TYR A 180 -10.37 0.95 21.91
N GLY A 181 -9.31 0.33 21.41
CA GLY A 181 -8.04 0.98 21.10
C GLY A 181 -7.85 1.29 19.60
N ARG A 182 -6.58 1.46 19.21
CA ARG A 182 -6.18 1.66 17.79
C ARG A 182 -6.54 0.44 16.93
N ILE A 183 -6.51 0.62 15.61
CA ILE A 183 -6.63 -0.48 14.66
C ILE A 183 -5.66 -1.61 14.99
N VAL A 184 -6.10 -2.85 14.79
CA VAL A 184 -5.23 -4.00 14.97
C VAL A 184 -4.12 -3.98 13.92
N ASN A 185 -2.88 -4.22 14.37
CA ASN A 185 -1.75 -4.36 13.45
C ASN A 185 -1.71 -5.74 12.77
N ARG A 186 -2.67 -6.62 13.12
CA ARG A 186 -2.90 -7.93 12.51
C ARG A 186 -3.81 -7.78 11.29
N GLY A 187 -3.50 -8.50 10.20
CA GLY A 187 -4.24 -8.43 8.93
C GLY A 187 -3.35 -7.96 7.78
N CYS A 188 -3.90 -7.95 6.57
CA CYS A 188 -3.11 -7.66 5.36
C CYS A 188 -2.77 -6.16 5.22
N HIS A 189 -1.48 -5.82 5.37
CA HIS A 189 -1.01 -4.42 5.31
C HIS A 189 -1.24 -3.78 3.94
N SER A 190 -0.97 -4.51 2.85
CA SER A 190 -1.06 -4.03 1.47
C SER A 190 -2.46 -3.51 1.15
N ILE A 191 -3.49 -4.31 1.44
CA ILE A 191 -4.88 -3.91 1.20
C ILE A 191 -5.36 -2.83 2.18
N ARG A 192 -4.96 -2.89 3.46
CA ARG A 192 -5.31 -1.84 4.43
C ARG A 192 -4.83 -0.47 4.00
N ARG A 193 -3.58 -0.39 3.53
CA ARG A 193 -2.98 0.85 3.05
C ARG A 193 -3.82 1.46 1.93
N VAL A 194 -4.14 0.69 0.88
CA VAL A 194 -4.88 1.23 -0.28
C VAL A 194 -6.32 1.60 0.06
N ILE A 195 -7.00 0.87 0.96
CA ILE A 195 -8.35 1.24 1.42
C ILE A 195 -8.31 2.54 2.21
N VAL A 196 -7.31 2.72 3.09
CA VAL A 196 -7.13 3.98 3.81
C VAL A 196 -6.85 5.13 2.84
N GLN A 197 -6.02 4.93 1.81
CA GLN A 197 -5.78 5.94 0.79
C GLN A 197 -7.05 6.29 -0.01
N ALA A 198 -7.89 5.30 -0.34
CA ALA A 198 -9.16 5.52 -1.00
C ALA A 198 -10.10 6.39 -0.14
N ALA A 199 -10.19 6.10 1.17
CA ALA A 199 -10.95 6.91 2.11
C ALA A 199 -10.45 8.36 2.17
N TRP A 200 -9.13 8.57 2.23
CA TRP A 200 -8.56 9.93 2.15
C TRP A 200 -8.85 10.63 0.82
N SER A 201 -8.87 9.89 -0.29
CA SER A 201 -9.24 10.43 -1.59
C SER A 201 -10.70 10.91 -1.58
N LEU A 202 -11.60 10.09 -1.04
CA LEU A 202 -13.02 10.44 -0.91
C LEU A 202 -13.23 11.72 -0.10
N VAL A 203 -12.63 11.80 1.10
CA VAL A 203 -12.73 13.00 1.96
C VAL A 203 -12.23 14.24 1.23
N ARG A 204 -11.12 14.15 0.49
CA ARG A 204 -10.59 15.29 -0.27
C ARG A 204 -11.46 15.72 -1.45
N CYS A 205 -12.23 14.81 -2.04
CA CYS A 205 -13.14 15.11 -3.15
C CYS A 205 -14.51 15.62 -2.69
N GLN A 206 -14.95 15.34 -1.46
CA GLN A 206 -16.24 15.83 -0.93
C GLN A 206 -16.18 17.29 -0.44
N TYR A 207 -14.98 17.81 -0.17
CA TYR A 207 -14.76 19.15 0.37
C TYR A 207 -13.87 20.04 -0.52
N GLY A 208 -13.66 19.67 -1.79
CA GLY A 208 -12.85 20.42 -2.76
C GLY A 208 -13.65 20.70 -4.02
#